data_AF-A0A970FMB9-F1
#
_entry.id   AF-A0A970FMB9-F1
#
_cell.length_a   1.000
_cell.length_b   1.000
_cell.length_c   1.000
_cell.angle_alpha   90.00
_cell.angle_beta   90.00
_cell.angle_gamma   90.00
#
_symmetry.space_group_name_H-M   'P 1'
#
loop_
_entity.id
_entity.type
_entity.pdbx_description
1 polymer ?
#
loop_
_entity_poly.entity_id
_entity_poly.type
_entity_poly.pdbx_seq_one_letter_code
_entity_poly.pdbx_strand_id
1 'polypeptide(L)'
;MEKEKIDSQSSLTRKIVQTSLFIGLAIAVRSFSTMIYFLGAPGMRISFSGIFAKMPALLFGPLYGGIATGITDVIGFLLKPEGPFIPFLTLTAILGGVITGYLWRALKGKDTVRLQKVLWLIFILIGAIGLFNFLTIRFFPVSSVALLIRKAGKYEGFLTLGLVAASVAGLILLIIDFAVRKKFPQSAINKYYIKILLSYGISGLTVTILNTWILIFYFPALQKIGFVLYLIPRLVEEIFMMVIQSYIAAFLFAVYERVVRRS
;
A
#
# COMPACT_ATOMS: atom_id res chain seq x y z
N MET A 1 -20.04 12.89 34.75
CA MET A 1 -18.57 12.76 34.78
C MET A 1 -18.09 11.32 35.02
N GLU A 2 -18.55 10.60 36.05
CA GLU A 2 -18.04 9.25 36.35
C GLU A 2 -18.53 8.16 35.37
N LYS A 3 -19.84 8.14 35.04
CA LYS A 3 -20.39 7.27 33.98
C LYS A 3 -19.71 7.48 32.61
N GLU A 4 -19.43 8.73 32.26
CA GLU A 4 -18.80 9.10 30.99
C GLU A 4 -17.33 8.63 30.92
N LYS A 5 -16.61 8.66 32.06
CA LYS A 5 -15.27 8.05 32.19
C LYS A 5 -15.31 6.53 32.07
N ILE A 6 -16.30 5.86 32.67
CA ILE A 6 -16.45 4.39 32.63
C ILE A 6 -16.78 3.93 31.20
N ASP A 7 -17.69 4.62 30.50
CA ASP A 7 -18.02 4.32 29.10
C ASP A 7 -16.84 4.58 28.16
N SER A 8 -16.09 5.67 28.40
CA SER A 8 -14.83 5.97 27.72
C SER A 8 -13.80 4.85 27.90
N GLN A 9 -13.59 4.38 29.13
CA GLN A 9 -12.65 3.30 29.43
C GLN A 9 -13.07 1.97 28.81
N SER A 10 -14.35 1.60 28.90
CA SER A 10 -14.89 0.40 28.24
C SER A 10 -14.64 0.42 26.73
N SER A 11 -14.86 1.58 26.10
CA SER A 11 -14.59 1.76 24.66
C SER A 11 -13.09 1.68 24.31
N LEU A 12 -12.20 2.12 25.21
CA LEU A 12 -10.76 2.06 25.04
C LEU A 12 -10.25 0.62 25.14
N THR A 13 -10.66 -0.09 26.18
CA THR A 13 -10.31 -1.50 26.40
C THR A 13 -10.72 -2.35 25.20
N ARG A 14 -11.93 -2.14 24.67
CA ARG A 14 -12.40 -2.85 23.46
C ARG A 14 -11.49 -2.61 22.25
N LYS A 15 -11.05 -1.36 22.01
CA LYS A 15 -10.14 -1.02 20.90
C LYS A 15 -8.77 -1.68 21.07
N ILE A 16 -8.23 -1.70 22.29
CA ILE A 16 -6.95 -2.33 22.60
C ILE A 16 -7.03 -3.85 22.38
N VAL A 17 -8.06 -4.50 22.90
CA VAL A 17 -8.26 -5.95 22.74
C VAL A 17 -8.41 -6.31 21.27
N GLN A 18 -9.25 -5.59 20.52
CA GLN A 18 -9.43 -5.84 19.09
C GLN A 18 -8.14 -5.60 18.30
N THR A 19 -7.39 -4.53 18.62
CA THR A 19 -6.08 -4.27 17.99
C THR A 19 -5.10 -5.41 18.26
N SER A 20 -5.07 -5.93 19.48
CA SER A 20 -4.21 -7.05 19.86
C SER A 20 -4.58 -8.34 19.12
N LEU A 21 -5.88 -8.61 18.94
CA LEU A 21 -6.36 -9.73 18.12
C LEU A 21 -5.92 -9.61 16.66
N PHE A 22 -5.99 -8.41 16.08
CA PHE A 22 -5.50 -8.16 14.71
C PHE A 22 -3.99 -8.34 14.59
N ILE A 23 -3.20 -7.90 15.58
CA ILE A 23 -1.75 -8.15 15.62
C ILE A 23 -1.49 -9.66 15.69
N GLY A 24 -2.19 -10.39 16.57
CA GLY A 24 -2.06 -11.85 16.69
C GLY A 24 -2.36 -12.57 15.37
N LEU A 25 -3.45 -12.20 14.69
CA LEU A 25 -3.80 -12.71 13.37
C LEU A 25 -2.74 -12.37 12.31
N ALA A 26 -2.23 -11.13 12.32
CA ALA A 26 -1.18 -10.69 11.40
C ALA A 26 0.09 -11.53 11.55
N ILE A 27 0.48 -11.86 12.78
CA ILE A 27 1.64 -12.70 13.07
C ILE A 27 1.38 -14.15 12.66
N ALA A 28 0.22 -14.71 12.99
CA ALA A 28 -0.13 -16.08 12.60
C ALA A 28 -0.11 -16.26 11.07
N VAL A 29 -0.68 -15.30 10.33
CA VAL A 29 -0.70 -15.32 8.86
C VAL A 29 0.69 -15.09 8.26
N ARG A 30 1.55 -14.33 8.96
CA ARG A 30 2.94 -14.12 8.53
C ARG A 30 3.73 -15.43 8.47
N SER A 31 3.41 -16.41 9.30
CA SER A 31 4.09 -17.73 9.29
C SER A 31 3.91 -18.48 7.96
N PHE A 32 2.85 -18.19 7.21
CA PHE A 32 2.58 -18.77 5.89
C PHE A 32 3.19 -17.97 4.73
N SER A 33 4.08 -17.01 5.00
CA SER A 33 4.71 -16.19 3.96
C SER A 33 5.77 -16.98 3.17
N THR A 34 5.82 -16.77 1.86
CA THR A 34 6.78 -17.43 0.97
C THR A 34 7.82 -16.42 0.45
N MET A 35 9.10 -16.78 0.52
CA MET A 35 10.19 -16.00 -0.07
C MET A 35 10.31 -16.33 -1.56
N ILE A 36 10.17 -15.32 -2.40
CA ILE A 36 10.47 -15.39 -3.82
C ILE A 36 11.90 -14.91 -4.04
N TYR A 37 12.71 -15.78 -4.61
CA TYR A 37 14.08 -15.50 -4.98
C TYR A 37 14.10 -14.91 -6.40
N PHE A 38 14.78 -13.79 -6.56
CA PHE A 38 15.02 -13.18 -7.87
C PHE A 38 16.51 -13.26 -8.15
N LEU A 39 16.90 -13.88 -9.26
CA LEU A 39 18.30 -14.01 -9.69
C LEU A 39 19.21 -14.64 -8.60
N GLY A 40 18.71 -15.61 -7.83
CA GLY A 40 19.48 -16.31 -6.79
C GLY A 40 19.67 -15.55 -5.48
N ALA A 41 19.17 -14.31 -5.36
CA ALA A 41 19.14 -13.55 -4.11
C ALA A 41 17.75 -13.60 -3.46
N PRO A 42 17.65 -13.52 -2.12
CA PRO A 42 16.37 -13.33 -1.45
C PRO A 42 15.79 -12.00 -1.93
N GLY A 43 14.83 -12.07 -2.86
CA GLY A 43 14.32 -10.87 -3.50
C GLY A 43 13.16 -10.28 -2.72
N MET A 44 12.20 -11.10 -2.29
CA MET A 44 10.95 -10.58 -1.72
C MET A 44 10.09 -11.63 -1.02
N ARG A 45 9.46 -11.29 0.10
CA ARG A 45 8.57 -12.17 0.84
C ARG A 45 7.11 -11.77 0.61
N ILE A 46 6.34 -12.63 -0.05
CA ILE A 46 4.89 -12.42 -0.20
C ILE A 46 4.19 -12.80 1.11
N SER A 47 3.43 -11.86 1.70
CA SER A 47 2.65 -12.12 2.92
C SER A 47 1.30 -11.41 2.95
N PHE A 48 0.29 -12.12 3.46
CA PHE A 48 -1.04 -11.58 3.74
C PHE A 48 -1.15 -10.92 5.13
N SER A 49 -0.07 -10.88 5.91
CA SER A 49 -0.02 -10.26 7.25
C SER A 49 -0.48 -8.79 7.22
N GLY A 50 -0.14 -8.07 6.14
CA GLY A 50 -0.48 -6.65 5.95
C GLY A 50 -1.99 -6.36 5.96
N ILE A 51 -2.83 -7.34 5.65
CA ILE A 51 -4.30 -7.22 5.76
C ILE A 51 -4.66 -6.90 7.21
N PHE A 52 -4.29 -7.78 8.13
CA PHE A 52 -4.68 -7.71 9.54
C PHE A 52 -3.92 -6.62 10.29
N ALA A 53 -2.63 -6.43 9.99
CA ALA A 53 -1.82 -5.39 10.63
C ALA A 53 -2.36 -3.97 10.38
N LYS A 54 -2.92 -3.71 9.19
CA LYS A 54 -3.48 -2.41 8.82
C LYS A 54 -4.97 -2.26 9.19
N MET A 55 -5.70 -3.32 9.54
CA MET A 55 -7.13 -3.24 9.95
C MET A 55 -7.37 -2.29 11.13
N PRO A 56 -6.56 -2.27 12.21
CA PRO A 56 -6.71 -1.28 13.29
C PRO A 56 -6.65 0.17 12.80
N ALA A 57 -5.92 0.46 11.72
CA ALA A 57 -5.89 1.79 11.11
C ALA A 57 -7.25 2.17 10.52
N LEU A 58 -7.94 1.22 9.89
CA LEU A 58 -9.27 1.42 9.30
C LEU A 58 -10.36 1.54 10.36
N LEU A 59 -10.26 0.76 11.43
CA LEU A 59 -11.28 0.66 12.48
C LEU A 59 -11.16 1.78 13.53
N PHE A 60 -9.95 2.04 14.01
CA PHE A 60 -9.71 2.92 15.17
C PHE A 60 -8.86 4.16 14.81
N GLY A 61 -8.19 4.15 13.65
CA GLY A 61 -7.51 5.30 13.07
C GLY A 61 -5.98 5.28 13.18
N PRO A 62 -5.31 6.41 12.87
CA PRO A 62 -3.86 6.45 12.64
C PRO A 62 -3.02 5.91 13.79
N LEU A 63 -3.36 6.27 15.03
CA LEU A 63 -2.60 5.86 16.21
C LEU A 63 -2.56 4.33 16.36
N TYR A 64 -3.73 3.69 16.35
CA TYR A 64 -3.85 2.23 16.44
C TYR A 64 -3.26 1.53 15.23
N GLY A 65 -3.39 2.14 14.04
CA GLY A 65 -2.73 1.67 12.82
C GLY A 65 -1.22 1.61 12.98
N GLY A 66 -0.60 2.72 13.41
CA GLY A 66 0.84 2.80 13.60
C GLY A 66 1.37 1.86 14.69
N ILE A 67 0.67 1.79 15.83
CA ILE A 67 1.04 0.86 16.92
C ILE A 67 0.96 -0.58 16.42
N ALA A 68 -0.13 -0.97 15.75
CA ALA A 68 -0.33 -2.33 15.28
C ALA A 68 0.73 -2.74 14.25
N THR A 69 1.02 -1.90 13.26
CA THR A 69 2.04 -2.21 12.25
C THR A 69 3.44 -2.22 12.84
N GLY A 70 3.78 -1.31 13.76
CA GLY A 70 5.06 -1.31 14.46
C GLY A 70 5.28 -2.55 15.32
N ILE A 71 4.29 -2.92 16.14
CA ILE A 71 4.38 -4.14 16.98
C ILE A 71 4.48 -5.39 16.10
N THR A 72 3.68 -5.47 15.03
CA THR A 72 3.73 -6.61 14.10
C THR A 72 5.10 -6.74 13.44
N ASP A 73 5.76 -5.62 13.14
CA ASP A 73 7.10 -5.62 12.57
C ASP A 73 8.14 -6.13 13.57
N VAL A 74 8.16 -5.60 14.81
CA VAL A 74 9.07 -6.03 15.87
C VAL A 74 8.88 -7.51 16.22
N ILE A 75 7.64 -7.93 16.48
CA ILE A 75 7.35 -9.35 16.80
C ILE A 75 7.69 -10.23 15.59
N GLY A 76 7.38 -9.78 14.38
CA GLY A 76 7.71 -10.49 13.15
C GLY A 76 9.21 -10.72 12.99
N PHE A 77 10.03 -9.75 13.38
CA PHE A 77 11.48 -9.88 13.43
C PHE A 77 11.93 -10.87 14.51
N LEU A 78 11.39 -10.77 15.73
CA LEU A 78 11.76 -11.65 16.84
C LEU A 78 11.45 -13.13 16.58
N LEU A 79 10.34 -13.41 15.88
CA LEU A 79 9.93 -14.79 15.58
C LEU A 79 10.73 -15.43 14.44
N LYS A 80 11.07 -14.64 13.40
CA LYS A 80 11.81 -15.13 12.24
C LYS A 80 12.71 -14.03 11.70
N PRO A 81 13.90 -13.82 12.29
CA PRO A 81 14.80 -12.76 11.88
C PRO A 81 15.35 -13.07 10.49
N GLU A 82 15.18 -12.13 9.56
CA GLU A 82 15.72 -12.20 8.19
C GLU A 82 16.84 -11.18 8.02
N GLY A 83 17.90 -11.33 8.83
CA GLY A 83 19.03 -10.41 8.87
C GLY A 83 19.07 -9.58 10.16
N PRO A 84 19.89 -8.51 10.20
CA PRO A 84 20.01 -7.64 11.37
C PRO A 84 18.73 -6.84 11.61
N PHE A 85 18.47 -6.51 12.88
CA PHE A 85 17.39 -5.59 13.23
C PHE A 85 17.72 -4.18 12.72
N ILE A 86 16.85 -3.61 11.89
CA ILE A 86 16.99 -2.23 11.38
C ILE A 86 15.82 -1.41 11.93
N PRO A 87 16.03 -0.62 13.01
CA PRO A 87 14.94 0.14 13.66
C PRO A 87 14.17 1.08 12.73
N PHE A 88 14.83 1.59 11.68
CA PHE A 88 14.18 2.45 10.70
C PHE A 88 13.09 1.75 9.89
N LEU A 89 13.16 0.42 9.70
CA LEU A 89 12.10 -0.34 9.03
C LEU A 89 10.85 -0.46 9.91
N THR A 90 11.02 -0.55 11.23
CA THR A 90 9.90 -0.48 12.16
C THR A 90 9.26 0.91 12.18
N LEU A 91 10.08 1.96 12.11
CA LEU A 91 9.57 3.33 12.05
C LEU A 91 8.75 3.59 10.77
N THR A 92 9.21 3.10 9.62
CA THR A 92 8.43 3.18 8.38
C THR A 92 7.19 2.30 8.42
N ALA A 93 7.21 1.14 9.10
CA ALA A 93 6.02 0.33 9.33
C ALA A 93 4.96 1.11 10.15
N ILE A 94 5.38 1.77 11.25
CA ILE A 94 4.52 2.66 12.05
C ILE A 94 3.95 3.76 11.16
N LEU A 95 4.80 4.44 10.39
CA LEU A 95 4.40 5.50 9.47
C LEU A 95 3.36 5.00 8.46
N GLY A 96 3.53 3.80 7.91
CA GLY A 96 2.58 3.18 7.01
C GLY A 96 1.19 3.01 7.64
N GLY A 97 1.14 2.50 8.87
CA GLY A 97 -0.11 2.36 9.63
C GLY A 97 -0.79 3.71 9.91
N VAL A 98 0.00 4.73 10.26
CA VAL A 98 -0.48 6.10 10.49
C VAL A 98 -1.07 6.70 9.21
N ILE A 99 -0.33 6.63 8.10
CA ILE A 99 -0.76 7.15 6.79
C ILE A 99 -2.05 6.47 6.35
N THR A 100 -2.13 5.13 6.45
CA THR A 100 -3.34 4.39 6.10
C THR A 100 -4.54 4.86 6.91
N GLY A 101 -4.38 5.05 8.23
CA GLY A 101 -5.48 5.53 9.09
C GLY A 101 -5.90 6.96 8.76
N TYR A 102 -4.97 7.84 8.37
CA TYR A 102 -5.27 9.23 8.03
C TYR A 102 -6.02 9.32 6.69
N LEU A 103 -5.48 8.65 5.66
CA LEU A 103 -6.11 8.57 4.34
C LEU A 103 -7.50 7.94 4.41
N TRP A 104 -7.66 6.88 5.19
CA TRP A 104 -8.95 6.26 5.39
C TRP A 104 -9.97 7.23 5.98
N ARG A 105 -9.59 8.01 7.01
CA ARG A 105 -10.47 9.02 7.61
C ARG A 105 -10.88 10.09 6.58
N ALA A 106 -9.97 10.49 5.70
CA ALA A 106 -10.25 11.48 4.65
C ALA A 106 -11.13 10.92 3.51
N LEU A 107 -10.99 9.63 3.17
CA LEU A 107 -11.63 9.00 2.02
C LEU A 107 -12.94 8.28 2.35
N LYS A 108 -13.13 7.80 3.59
CA LYS A 108 -14.30 6.95 3.96
C LYS A 108 -15.65 7.58 3.61
N GLY A 109 -15.78 8.90 3.78
CA GLY A 109 -17.00 9.66 3.52
C GLY A 109 -17.14 10.20 2.11
N LYS A 110 -16.13 10.05 1.24
CA LYS A 110 -16.19 10.52 -0.14
C LYS A 110 -17.06 9.59 -0.99
N ASP A 111 -17.66 10.16 -2.04
CA ASP A 111 -18.42 9.39 -3.01
C ASP A 111 -17.50 8.48 -3.83
N THR A 112 -17.87 7.20 -3.93
CA THR A 112 -17.02 6.19 -4.57
C THR A 112 -16.97 6.38 -6.09
N VAL A 113 -18.08 6.77 -6.72
CA VAL A 113 -18.15 6.98 -8.17
C VAL A 113 -17.32 8.20 -8.58
N ARG A 114 -17.37 9.28 -7.80
CA ARG A 114 -16.53 10.45 -7.99
C ARG A 114 -15.05 10.09 -7.86
N LEU A 115 -14.66 9.33 -6.84
CA LEU A 115 -13.27 8.87 -6.68
C LEU A 115 -12.80 8.04 -7.89
N GLN A 116 -13.64 7.13 -8.40
CA GLN A 116 -13.34 6.37 -9.61
C GLN A 116 -13.07 7.26 -10.81
N LYS A 117 -13.98 8.21 -11.11
CA LYS A 117 -13.83 9.11 -12.26
C LYS A 117 -12.54 9.91 -12.18
N VAL A 118 -12.18 10.38 -10.98
CA VAL A 118 -10.91 11.08 -10.74
C VAL A 118 -9.72 10.16 -10.99
N LEU A 119 -9.76 8.91 -10.53
CA LEU A 119 -8.68 7.95 -10.78
C LEU A 119 -8.52 7.61 -12.26
N TRP A 120 -9.62 7.40 -12.98
CA TRP A 120 -9.61 7.21 -14.43
C TRP A 120 -8.95 8.40 -15.13
N LEU A 121 -9.35 9.62 -14.78
CA LEU A 121 -8.76 10.84 -15.33
C LEU A 121 -7.25 10.93 -15.04
N ILE A 122 -6.84 10.66 -13.79
CA ILE A 122 -5.43 10.68 -13.40
C ILE A 122 -4.61 9.68 -14.22
N PHE A 123 -5.04 8.42 -14.31
CA PHE A 123 -4.28 7.42 -15.05
C PHE A 123 -4.25 7.70 -16.55
N ILE A 124 -5.36 8.15 -17.15
CA ILE A 124 -5.39 8.57 -18.56
C ILE A 124 -4.40 9.72 -18.80
N LEU A 125 -4.38 10.73 -17.93
CA LEU A 125 -3.44 11.85 -18.04
C LEU A 125 -1.98 11.41 -17.88
N ILE A 126 -1.68 10.54 -16.91
CA ILE A 126 -0.34 9.97 -16.74
C ILE A 126 0.08 9.21 -18.00
N GLY A 127 -0.82 8.42 -18.60
CA GLY A 127 -0.58 7.70 -19.83
C GLY A 127 -0.34 8.62 -21.02
N ALA A 128 -1.16 9.67 -21.16
CA ALA A 128 -1.01 10.68 -22.20
C ALA A 128 0.33 11.43 -22.10
N ILE A 129 0.74 11.84 -20.88
CA ILE A 129 2.03 12.48 -20.63
C ILE A 129 3.17 11.50 -20.92
N GLY A 130 3.09 10.26 -20.46
CA GLY A 130 4.10 9.23 -20.72
C GLY A 130 4.28 8.93 -22.20
N LEU A 131 3.17 8.83 -22.94
CA LEU A 131 3.17 8.61 -24.38
C LEU A 131 3.72 9.83 -25.12
N PHE A 132 3.31 11.04 -24.74
CA PHE A 132 3.85 12.28 -25.27
C PHE A 132 5.38 12.32 -25.11
N ASN A 133 5.88 12.10 -23.89
CA ASN A 133 7.32 12.05 -23.59
C ASN A 133 8.05 11.02 -24.46
N PHE A 134 7.50 9.81 -24.61
CA PHE A 134 8.07 8.75 -25.43
C PHE A 134 8.14 9.13 -26.91
N LEU A 135 7.05 9.68 -27.46
CA LEU A 135 6.99 10.15 -28.84
C LEU A 135 7.94 11.31 -29.09
N THR A 136 8.01 12.28 -28.17
CA THR A 136 8.88 13.45 -28.29
C THR A 136 10.35 13.06 -28.36
N ILE A 137 10.81 12.10 -27.55
CA ILE A 137 12.21 11.62 -27.61
C ILE A 137 12.50 10.86 -28.91
N ARG A 138 11.52 10.10 -29.41
CA ARG A 138 11.68 9.26 -30.60
C ARG A 138 11.64 10.05 -31.91
N PHE A 139 10.73 11.02 -32.01
CA PHE A 139 10.47 11.77 -33.26
C PHE A 139 11.10 13.17 -33.26
N PHE A 140 11.29 13.79 -32.08
CA PHE A 140 11.80 15.16 -31.95
C PHE A 140 12.94 15.27 -30.92
N PRO A 141 14.08 14.59 -31.14
CA PRO A 141 15.15 14.45 -30.14
C PRO A 141 15.82 15.77 -29.73
N VAL A 142 15.72 16.82 -30.55
CA VAL A 142 16.33 18.16 -30.31
C VAL A 142 15.36 19.12 -29.61
N SER A 143 14.12 18.71 -29.34
CA SER A 143 13.14 19.55 -28.66
C SER A 143 13.53 19.82 -27.19
N SER A 144 13.11 20.98 -26.66
CA SER A 144 13.39 21.37 -25.27
C SER A 144 12.91 20.32 -24.26
N VAL A 145 11.77 19.69 -24.54
CA VAL A 145 11.20 18.64 -23.70
C VAL A 145 12.04 17.36 -23.76
N ALA A 146 12.47 16.92 -24.95
CA ALA A 146 13.34 15.76 -25.08
C ALA A 146 14.69 15.97 -24.37
N LEU A 147 15.27 17.15 -24.47
CA LEU A 147 16.51 17.52 -23.78
C LEU A 147 16.34 17.51 -22.26
N LEU A 148 15.21 18.01 -21.74
CA LEU A 148 14.90 17.95 -20.30
C LEU A 148 14.75 16.51 -19.81
N ILE A 149 14.09 15.64 -20.57
CA ILE A 149 13.93 14.23 -20.18
C ILE A 149 15.26 13.49 -20.25
N ARG A 150 16.09 13.74 -21.28
CA ARG A 150 17.43 13.15 -21.39
C ARG A 150 18.37 13.62 -20.28
N LYS A 151 18.21 14.85 -19.77
CA LYS A 151 18.94 15.33 -18.57
C LYS A 151 18.63 14.50 -17.32
N ALA A 152 17.52 13.76 -17.28
CA ALA A 152 17.21 12.84 -16.20
C ALA A 152 18.10 11.58 -16.21
N GLY A 153 18.89 11.35 -17.28
CA GLY A 153 19.88 10.28 -17.38
C GLY A 153 19.26 8.90 -17.09
N LYS A 154 19.70 8.27 -16.00
CA LYS A 154 19.21 6.94 -15.56
C LYS A 154 17.70 6.87 -15.27
N TYR A 155 17.02 8.01 -15.15
CA TYR A 155 15.58 8.09 -14.90
C TYR A 155 14.74 8.37 -16.17
N GLU A 156 15.37 8.54 -17.33
CA GLU A 156 14.68 8.77 -18.62
C GLU A 156 13.60 7.70 -18.89
N GLY A 157 13.94 6.42 -18.67
CA GLY A 157 13.01 5.30 -18.85
C GLY A 157 11.77 5.40 -17.94
N PHE A 158 11.89 6.00 -16.76
CA PHE A 158 10.77 6.20 -15.84
C PHE A 158 9.82 7.31 -16.32
N LEU A 159 10.38 8.40 -16.84
CA LEU A 159 9.63 9.55 -17.34
C LEU A 159 8.92 9.26 -18.67
N THR A 160 9.27 8.15 -19.33
CA THR A 160 8.69 7.72 -20.60
C THR A 160 7.87 6.45 -20.39
N LEU A 161 8.49 5.28 -20.61
CA LEU A 161 7.85 3.97 -20.50
C LEU A 161 7.34 3.66 -19.10
N GLY A 162 7.99 4.20 -18.06
CA GLY A 162 7.53 4.04 -16.67
C GLY A 162 6.18 4.70 -16.42
N LEU A 163 5.95 5.92 -16.92
CA LEU A 163 4.64 6.59 -16.83
C LEU A 163 3.58 5.83 -17.62
N VAL A 164 3.91 5.35 -18.83
CA VAL A 164 3.01 4.52 -19.64
C VAL A 164 2.65 3.23 -18.90
N ALA A 165 3.63 2.52 -18.36
CA ALA A 165 3.42 1.28 -17.60
C ALA A 165 2.57 1.51 -16.35
N ALA A 166 2.82 2.59 -15.60
CA ALA A 166 2.03 2.95 -14.43
C ALA A 166 0.56 3.26 -14.80
N SER A 167 0.34 3.98 -15.90
CA SER A 167 -0.98 4.24 -16.46
C SER A 167 -1.69 2.93 -16.83
N VAL A 168 -1.05 2.07 -17.61
CA VAL A 168 -1.62 0.80 -18.05
C VAL A 168 -1.99 -0.08 -16.85
N ALA A 169 -1.09 -0.22 -15.87
CA ALA A 169 -1.37 -0.95 -14.64
C ALA A 169 -2.58 -0.36 -13.89
N GLY A 170 -2.62 0.96 -13.70
CA GLY A 170 -3.75 1.64 -13.06
C GLY A 170 -5.08 1.46 -13.78
N LEU A 171 -5.08 1.55 -15.11
CA LEU A 171 -6.28 1.34 -15.93
C LEU A 171 -6.76 -0.10 -15.85
N ILE A 172 -5.86 -1.09 -15.91
CA ILE A 172 -6.22 -2.51 -15.71
C ILE A 172 -6.89 -2.71 -14.35
N LEU A 173 -6.34 -2.12 -13.28
CA LEU A 173 -6.94 -2.21 -11.95
C LEU A 173 -8.35 -1.60 -11.89
N LEU A 174 -8.57 -0.46 -12.56
CA LEU A 174 -9.88 0.18 -12.64
C LEU A 174 -10.87 -0.62 -13.50
N ILE A 175 -10.42 -1.26 -14.57
CA ILE A 175 -11.24 -2.17 -15.39
C ILE A 175 -11.67 -3.38 -14.56
N ILE A 176 -10.77 -3.97 -13.78
CA ILE A 176 -11.09 -5.08 -12.89
C ILE A 176 -12.12 -4.65 -11.85
N ASP A 177 -11.95 -3.50 -11.19
CA ASP A 177 -12.93 -2.97 -10.24
C ASP A 177 -14.29 -2.71 -10.90
N PHE A 178 -14.32 -2.15 -12.11
CA PHE A 178 -15.55 -1.96 -12.87
C PHE A 178 -16.24 -3.30 -13.18
N ALA A 179 -15.48 -4.32 -13.62
CA ALA A 179 -16.01 -5.64 -13.91
C ALA A 179 -16.57 -6.34 -12.66
N VAL A 180 -15.88 -6.24 -11.52
CA VAL A 180 -16.33 -6.80 -10.23
C VAL A 180 -17.63 -6.12 -9.78
N ARG A 181 -17.74 -4.80 -9.91
CA ARG A 181 -18.97 -4.06 -9.56
C ARG A 181 -20.14 -4.44 -10.44
N LYS A 182 -19.92 -4.62 -11.74
CA LYS A 182 -20.95 -5.06 -12.68
C LYS A 182 -21.44 -6.47 -12.34
N LYS A 183 -20.54 -7.37 -11.94
CA LYS A 183 -20.88 -8.75 -11.55
C LYS A 183 -21.56 -8.83 -10.18
N PHE A 184 -21.18 -7.98 -9.23
CA PHE A 184 -21.69 -7.99 -7.85
C PHE A 184 -22.17 -6.61 -7.39
N PRO A 185 -23.24 -6.06 -7.97
CA PRO A 185 -23.66 -4.67 -7.72
C PRO A 185 -24.07 -4.40 -6.28
N GLN A 186 -24.71 -5.38 -5.62
CA GLN A 186 -25.22 -5.27 -4.24
C GLN A 186 -24.15 -5.53 -3.15
N SER A 187 -22.89 -5.76 -3.54
CA SER A 187 -21.83 -6.06 -2.58
C SER A 187 -21.43 -4.82 -1.79
N ALA A 188 -21.46 -4.92 -0.45
CA ALA A 188 -20.96 -3.88 0.45
C ALA A 188 -19.46 -3.58 0.23
N ILE A 189 -18.71 -4.51 -0.38
CA ILE A 189 -17.30 -4.34 -0.74
C ILE A 189 -17.11 -3.15 -1.69
N ASN A 190 -18.03 -2.96 -2.65
CA ASN A 190 -17.95 -1.91 -3.66
C ASN A 190 -17.91 -0.51 -3.04
N LYS A 191 -18.50 -0.34 -1.85
CA LYS A 191 -18.51 0.93 -1.12
C LYS A 191 -17.13 1.29 -0.56
N TYR A 192 -16.33 0.30 -0.17
CA TYR A 192 -15.09 0.50 0.59
C TYR A 192 -13.82 0.23 -0.21
N TYR A 193 -13.87 -0.69 -1.19
CA TYR A 193 -12.67 -1.20 -1.88
C TYR A 193 -11.74 -0.09 -2.39
N ILE A 194 -12.22 0.86 -3.20
CA ILE A 194 -11.37 1.93 -3.76
C ILE A 194 -10.76 2.82 -2.68
N LYS A 195 -11.50 3.10 -1.61
CA LYS A 195 -11.03 3.95 -0.52
C LYS A 195 -9.93 3.25 0.26
N ILE A 196 -10.07 1.95 0.47
CA ILE A 196 -9.05 1.11 1.08
C ILE A 196 -7.86 0.95 0.14
N LEU A 197 -8.08 0.70 -1.15
CA LEU A 197 -7.05 0.60 -2.19
C LEU A 197 -6.16 1.84 -2.20
N LEU A 198 -6.75 3.04 -2.16
CA LEU A 198 -5.99 4.28 -2.08
C LEU A 198 -5.24 4.42 -0.75
N SER A 199 -5.88 4.08 0.36
CA SER A 199 -5.28 4.18 1.70
C SER A 199 -4.13 3.21 1.91
N TYR A 200 -4.26 1.98 1.39
CA TYR A 200 -3.23 0.93 1.46
C TYR A 200 -2.16 1.18 0.41
N GLY A 201 -2.53 1.58 -0.80
CA GLY A 201 -1.61 1.81 -1.90
C GLY A 201 -0.69 3.02 -1.68
N ILE A 202 -1.24 4.19 -1.32
CA ILE A 202 -0.39 5.37 -1.06
C ILE A 202 0.55 5.10 0.11
N SER A 203 0.05 4.51 1.20
CA SER A 203 0.86 4.11 2.35
C SER A 203 1.95 3.09 1.97
N GLY A 204 1.55 2.01 1.29
CA GLY A 204 2.41 0.92 0.88
C GLY A 204 3.53 1.37 -0.05
N LEU A 205 3.20 2.12 -1.11
CA LEU A 205 4.18 2.68 -2.04
C LEU A 205 5.17 3.60 -1.32
N THR A 206 4.68 4.45 -0.41
CA THR A 206 5.54 5.34 0.38
C THR A 206 6.52 4.54 1.24
N VAL A 207 6.01 3.54 1.98
CA VAL A 207 6.85 2.67 2.83
C VAL A 207 7.83 1.86 2.00
N THR A 208 7.42 1.33 0.85
CA THR A 208 8.30 0.54 -0.03
C THR A 208 9.44 1.38 -0.60
N ILE A 209 9.17 2.64 -1.01
CA ILE A 209 10.22 3.56 -1.45
C ILE A 209 11.20 3.87 -0.31
N LEU A 210 10.70 4.24 0.87
CA LEU A 210 11.54 4.55 2.04
C LEU A 210 12.36 3.32 2.49
N ASN A 211 11.74 2.16 2.56
CA ASN A 211 12.40 0.92 2.93
C ASN A 211 13.48 0.53 1.92
N THR A 212 13.27 0.81 0.64
CA THR A 212 14.29 0.54 -0.38
C THR A 212 15.51 1.43 -0.18
N TRP A 213 15.32 2.71 0.12
CA TRP A 213 16.42 3.61 0.48
C TRP A 213 17.17 3.13 1.73
N ILE A 214 16.45 2.79 2.80
CA ILE A 214 17.04 2.28 4.05
C ILE A 214 17.85 1.01 3.79
N LEU A 215 17.29 0.04 3.06
CA LEU A 215 17.97 -1.23 2.82
C LEU A 215 19.25 -1.07 2.01
N ILE A 216 19.28 -0.20 1.00
CA ILE A 216 20.50 0.08 0.23
C ILE A 216 21.56 0.79 1.08
N PHE A 217 21.13 1.65 2.00
CA PHE A 217 22.05 2.29 2.95
C PHE A 217 22.70 1.26 3.89
N TYR A 218 21.93 0.29 4.38
CA TYR A 218 22.41 -0.72 5.34
C TYR A 218 23.17 -1.89 4.72
N PHE A 219 22.89 -2.27 3.46
CA PHE A 219 23.48 -3.44 2.82
C PHE A 219 24.34 -3.06 1.60
N PRO A 220 25.68 -3.13 1.70
CA PRO A 220 26.59 -2.79 0.60
C PRO A 220 26.37 -3.62 -0.68
N ALA A 221 25.91 -4.87 -0.55
CA ALA A 221 25.58 -5.72 -1.70
C ALA A 221 24.47 -5.11 -2.58
N LEU A 222 23.49 -4.43 -1.98
CA LEU A 222 22.38 -3.79 -2.69
C LEU A 222 22.79 -2.49 -3.38
N GLN A 223 23.87 -1.84 -2.93
CA GLN A 223 24.40 -0.63 -3.57
C GLN A 223 24.91 -0.90 -4.99
N LYS A 224 25.43 -2.11 -5.24
CA LYS A 224 25.91 -2.54 -6.58
C LYS A 224 24.78 -2.73 -7.59
N ILE A 225 23.59 -3.14 -7.13
CA ILE A 225 22.39 -3.32 -7.96
C ILE A 225 21.80 -1.96 -8.35
N GLY A 226 21.91 -0.98 -7.45
CA GLY A 226 21.39 0.36 -7.64
C GLY A 226 19.91 0.49 -7.29
N PHE A 227 19.53 1.66 -6.78
CA PHE A 227 18.19 1.95 -6.26
C PHE A 227 17.06 1.58 -7.21
N VAL A 228 17.21 1.99 -8.46
CA VAL A 228 16.19 1.85 -9.49
C VAL A 228 15.89 0.38 -9.79
N LEU A 229 16.93 -0.42 -10.01
CA LEU A 229 16.79 -1.83 -10.37
C LEU A 229 16.23 -2.65 -9.20
N TYR A 230 16.60 -2.30 -7.96
CA TYR A 230 16.07 -2.95 -6.77
C TYR A 230 14.62 -2.52 -6.43
N LEU A 231 14.23 -1.29 -6.77
CA LEU A 231 12.89 -0.77 -6.49
C LEU A 231 11.81 -1.39 -7.40
N ILE A 232 12.10 -1.64 -8.68
CA ILE A 232 11.11 -2.14 -9.66
C ILE A 232 10.39 -3.42 -9.17
N PRO A 233 11.07 -4.52 -8.83
CA PRO A 233 10.38 -5.74 -8.41
C PRO A 233 9.55 -5.53 -7.13
N ARG A 234 10.03 -4.67 -6.22
CA ARG A 234 9.33 -4.33 -4.97
C ARG A 234 8.07 -3.51 -5.20
N LEU A 235 8.09 -2.58 -6.14
CA LEU A 235 6.89 -1.84 -6.53
C LEU A 235 5.87 -2.74 -7.19
N VAL A 236 6.30 -3.68 -8.05
CA VAL A 236 5.39 -4.63 -8.70
C VAL A 236 4.67 -5.49 -7.67
N GLU A 237 5.40 -6.01 -6.68
CA GLU A 237 4.79 -6.79 -5.59
C GLU A 237 3.90 -5.96 -4.70
N GLU A 238 4.32 -4.77 -4.27
CA GLU A 238 3.47 -3.89 -3.46
C GLU A 238 2.17 -3.56 -4.21
N ILE A 239 2.23 -3.29 -5.52
CA ILE A 239 1.05 -3.03 -6.37
C ILE A 239 0.15 -4.26 -6.46
N PHE A 240 0.72 -5.45 -6.60
CA PHE A 240 -0.06 -6.68 -6.65
C PHE A 240 -0.71 -6.99 -5.30
N MET A 241 0.06 -6.91 -4.22
CA MET A 241 -0.39 -7.20 -2.87
C MET A 241 -1.40 -6.16 -2.39
N MET A 242 -1.20 -4.86 -2.65
CA MET A 242 -2.16 -3.84 -2.22
C MET A 242 -3.55 -4.10 -2.81
N VAL A 243 -3.64 -4.61 -4.05
CA VAL A 243 -4.92 -4.89 -4.72
C VAL A 243 -5.64 -6.03 -4.01
N ILE A 244 -4.94 -7.14 -3.78
CA ILE A 244 -5.51 -8.31 -3.10
C ILE A 244 -5.89 -7.98 -1.66
N GLN A 245 -4.96 -7.36 -0.93
CA GLN A 245 -5.16 -7.00 0.47
C GLN A 245 -6.32 -6.01 0.63
N SER A 246 -6.51 -5.08 -0.30
CA SER A 246 -7.60 -4.11 -0.24
C SER A 246 -8.97 -4.74 -0.48
N TYR A 247 -9.07 -5.75 -1.36
CA TYR A 247 -10.31 -6.51 -1.53
C TYR A 247 -10.70 -7.26 -0.26
N ILE A 248 -9.75 -7.97 0.35
CA ILE A 248 -9.99 -8.73 1.58
C ILE A 248 -10.30 -7.78 2.74
N ALA A 249 -9.54 -6.70 2.90
CA ALA A 249 -9.79 -5.70 3.93
C ALA A 249 -11.15 -5.01 3.75
N ALA A 250 -11.58 -4.73 2.50
CA ALA A 250 -12.91 -4.18 2.23
C ALA A 250 -14.04 -5.15 2.60
N PHE A 251 -13.84 -6.44 2.33
CA PHE A 251 -14.77 -7.48 2.79
C PHE A 251 -14.83 -7.55 4.32
N LEU A 252 -13.68 -7.65 5.00
CA LEU A 252 -13.61 -7.71 6.46
C LEU A 252 -14.22 -6.46 7.11
N PHE A 253 -13.93 -5.27 6.56
CA PHE A 253 -14.49 -4.01 7.05
C PHE A 253 -16.02 -3.96 6.87
N ALA A 254 -16.54 -4.44 5.73
CA ALA A 254 -17.98 -4.51 5.50
C ALA A 254 -18.68 -5.48 6.47
N VAL A 255 -18.07 -6.64 6.75
CA VAL A 255 -18.58 -7.60 7.73
C VAL A 255 -18.54 -6.98 9.14
N TYR A 256 -17.44 -6.33 9.50
CA TYR A 256 -17.31 -5.65 10.79
C TYR A 256 -18.40 -4.59 11.01
N GLU A 257 -18.65 -3.72 10.02
CA GLU A 257 -19.71 -2.71 10.17
C GLU A 257 -21.10 -3.32 10.28
N ARG A 258 -21.35 -4.46 9.62
CA ARG A 258 -22.64 -5.15 9.68
C ARG A 258 -22.87 -5.83 11.02
N VAL A 259 -21.86 -6.50 11.57
CA VAL A 259 -22.00 -7.36 12.76
C VAL A 259 -21.74 -6.59 14.05
N VAL A 260 -20.71 -5.74 14.08
CA VAL A 260 -20.14 -5.20 15.32
C VAL A 260 -20.55 -3.74 15.57
N ARG A 261 -20.84 -2.98 14.51
CA ARG A 261 -21.18 -1.55 14.61
C ARG A 261 -22.69 -1.28 14.57
N ARG A 262 -23.49 -2.23 14.09
CA ARG A 262 -24.97 -2.19 14.10
C ARG A 262 -25.59 -2.95 15.28
N SER A 263 -24.78 -3.69 16.05
CA SER A 263 -25.14 -4.22 17.38
C SER A 263 -24.74 -3.24 18.47
#